data_AF-A0A1Q7MGG2-F1
#
_entry.id   AF-A0A1Q7MGG2-F1
#
_cell.length_a   1.000
_cell.length_b   1.000
_cell.length_c   1.000
_cell.angle_alpha   90.00
_cell.angle_beta   90.00
_cell.angle_gamma   90.00
#
_symmetry.space_group_name_H-M   'P 1'
#
loop_
_entity.id
_entity.type
_entity.pdbx_description
1 polymer ?
#
loop_
_entity_poly.entity_id
_entity_poly.type
_entity_poly.pdbx_seq_one_letter_code
_entity_poly.pdbx_strand_id
1 'polypeptide(L)' 'MRHTLSSPGQKVKVSRETVSRLERLRDQMKLGSLEETISELIKNYRKGTLEGAFGADKGRVRSFDEDDRGEDR' A
#
# COMPACT_ATOMS: atom_id res chain seq x y z
N MET A 1 23.08 13.86 12.03
CA MET A 1 22.23 14.82 11.29
C MET A 1 21.46 14.05 10.22
N ARG A 2 20.13 13.97 10.31
CA ARG A 2 19.31 13.25 9.32
C ARG A 2 19.11 14.17 8.12
N HIS A 3 19.64 13.80 6.97
CA HIS A 3 19.36 14.48 5.71
C HIS A 3 17.93 14.16 5.29
N THR A 4 17.02 15.13 5.41
CA THR A 4 15.74 15.07 4.71
C THR A 4 16.01 15.37 3.24
N LEU A 5 16.16 14.33 2.42
CA LEU A 5 16.08 14.47 0.97
C LEU A 5 14.65 14.91 0.63
N SER A 6 14.46 16.21 0.44
CA SER A 6 13.30 16.78 -0.22
C SER A 6 13.32 16.26 -1.67
N SER A 7 12.67 15.12 -1.90
CA SER A 7 12.49 14.60 -3.26
C SER A 7 11.62 15.60 -4.03
N PRO A 8 11.98 15.98 -5.26
CA PRO A 8 11.13 16.85 -6.07
C PRO A 8 9.74 16.21 -6.20
N GLY A 9 8.69 16.92 -5.76
CA GLY A 9 7.32 16.42 -5.80
C GLY A 9 6.94 16.00 -7.23
N GLN A 10 6.51 14.75 -7.38
CA GLN A 10 6.08 14.22 -8.68
C GLN A 10 4.73 14.85 -9.05
N LYS A 11 4.69 15.56 -10.18
CA LYS A 11 3.45 16.18 -10.68
C LYS A 11 2.83 15.29 -11.75
N VAL A 12 1.56 14.93 -11.56
CA VAL A 12 0.77 14.16 -12.54
C VAL A 12 -0.41 15.03 -12.98
N LYS A 13 -0.59 15.18 -14.29
CA LYS A 13 -1.77 15.85 -14.85
C LYS A 13 -2.95 14.88 -14.82
N VAL A 14 -4.07 15.36 -14.33
CA VAL A 14 -5.33 14.60 -14.27
C VAL A 14 -6.48 15.44 -14.80
N SER A 15 -7.59 14.81 -15.19
CA SER A 15 -8.79 15.52 -15.61
C SER A 15 -9.43 16.25 -14.41
N ARG A 16 -10.22 17.30 -14.70
CA ARG A 16 -11.00 18.01 -13.67
C ARG A 16 -11.95 17.07 -12.93
N GLU A 17 -12.54 16.12 -13.65
CA GLU A 17 -13.42 15.13 -13.07
C GLU A 17 -12.70 14.25 -12.05
N THR A 18 -11.47 13.81 -12.34
CA THR A 18 -10.65 13.04 -11.39
C THR A 18 -10.35 13.85 -10.13
N VAL A 19 -10.05 15.15 -10.26
CA VAL A 19 -9.87 16.04 -9.10
C VAL A 19 -11.12 16.07 -8.23
N SER A 20 -12.31 16.28 -8.83
CA SER A 20 -13.57 16.29 -8.08
C SER A 20 -13.87 14.96 -7.39
N ARG A 21 -13.50 13.81 -7.98
CA ARG A 21 -13.63 12.51 -7.33
C ARG A 21 -12.67 12.39 -6.14
N LEU A 22 -11.43 12.86 -6.28
CA LEU A 22 -10.44 12.84 -5.21
C LEU A 22 -10.83 13.75 -4.03
N GLU A 23 -11.44 14.91 -4.30
CA GLU A 23 -11.95 15.82 -3.26
C GLU A 23 -13.08 15.16 -2.45
N ARG A 24 -14.04 14.54 -3.13
CA ARG A 24 -15.12 13.79 -2.45
C ARG A 24 -14.55 12.66 -1.60
N LEU A 25 -13.54 11.95 -2.11
CA LEU A 25 -12.91 10.86 -1.38
C LEU A 25 -12.14 11.38 -0.16
N ARG A 26 -11.41 12.49 -0.29
CA ARG A 26 -10.75 13.16 0.84
C ARG A 26 -11.76 13.44 1.96
N ASP A 27 -12.92 13.99 1.62
CA ASP A 27 -13.95 14.34 2.60
C ASP A 27 -14.55 13.10 3.27
N GLN A 28 -14.78 12.02 2.50
CA GLN A 28 -15.24 10.73 3.02
C GLN A 28 -14.22 10.07 3.97
N MET A 29 -12.93 10.18 3.63
CA MET A 29 -11.82 9.65 4.43
C MET A 29 -11.41 10.59 5.57
N LYS A 30 -11.96 11.81 5.63
CA LYS A 30 -11.64 12.87 6.60
C LYS A 30 -10.15 13.23 6.62
N LEU A 31 -9.53 13.30 5.44
CA LEU A 31 -8.10 13.61 5.29
C LEU A 31 -7.88 15.10 5.04
N GLY A 32 -6.68 15.59 5.38
CA GLY A 32 -6.34 17.01 5.32
C GLY A 32 -5.96 17.52 3.92
N SER A 33 -5.56 16.63 3.01
CA SER A 33 -5.12 17.03 1.67
C SER A 33 -5.35 15.98 0.58
N LEU A 34 -5.28 16.41 -0.69
CA LEU A 34 -5.31 15.50 -1.84
C LEU A 34 -4.05 14.63 -1.91
N GLU A 35 -2.89 15.13 -1.50
CA GLU A 35 -1.65 14.33 -1.45
C GLU A 35 -1.75 13.20 -0.42
N GLU A 36 -2.35 13.47 0.74
CA GLU A 36 -2.64 12.47 1.75
C GLU A 36 -3.64 11.42 1.24
N THR A 37 -4.68 11.88 0.54
CA THR A 37 -5.69 11.00 -0.09
C THR A 37 -5.06 10.08 -1.14
N ILE A 38 -4.20 10.61 -2.01
CA ILE A 38 -3.46 9.82 -3.00
C ILE A 38 -2.53 8.82 -2.30
N SER A 39 -1.86 9.24 -1.23
CA SER A 39 -0.96 8.37 -0.46
C SER A 39 -1.71 7.19 0.17
N GLU A 40 -2.88 7.44 0.78
CA GLU A 40 -3.73 6.38 1.34
C GLU A 40 -4.30 5.47 0.26
N LEU A 41 -4.73 6.00 -0.89
CA LEU A 41 -5.16 5.19 -2.03
C LEU A 41 -4.05 4.24 -2.50
N ILE A 42 -2.82 4.73 -2.63
CA ILE A 42 -1.67 3.90 -3.03
C ILE A 42 -1.38 2.83 -1.99
N LYS A 43 -1.43 3.16 -0.69
CA LYS A 43 -1.24 2.17 0.38
C LYS A 43 -2.31 1.09 0.34
N ASN A 44 -3.58 1.47 0.20
CA ASN A 44 -4.71 0.55 0.14
C ASN A 44 -4.62 -0.37 -1.10
N TYR A 45 -4.25 0.18 -2.25
CA TYR A 45 -4.00 -0.61 -3.45
C TYR A 45 -2.86 -1.62 -3.24
N ARG A 46 -1.72 -1.17 -2.70
CA ARG A 46 -0.58 -2.06 -2.40
C ARG A 46 -0.95 -3.15 -1.41
N LYS A 47 -1.69 -2.81 -0.35
CA LYS A 47 -2.18 -3.77 0.64
C LYS A 47 -3.09 -4.80 -0.02
N GLY A 48 -4.09 -4.37 -0.80
CA GLY A 48 -4.98 -5.27 -1.53
C GLY A 48 -4.25 -6.19 -2.50
N THR A 49 -3.24 -5.67 -3.22
CA THR A 49 -2.40 -6.48 -4.12
C THR A 49 -1.57 -7.50 -3.35
N LEU A 50 -0.98 -7.14 -2.22
CA LEU A 50 -0.26 -8.08 -1.35
C LEU A 50 -1.23 -9.12 -0.79
N GLU A 51 -2.41 -8.74 -0.33
CA GLU A 51 -3.42 -9.69 0.15
C GLU A 51 -3.93 -10.62 -0.95
N GLY A 52 -4.02 -10.16 -2.21
CA GLY A 52 -4.32 -10.99 -3.37
C GLY A 52 -3.18 -11.94 -3.74
N ALA A 53 -1.92 -11.49 -3.63
CA ALA A 53 -0.74 -12.31 -3.90
C ALA A 53 -0.49 -13.37 -2.81
N PHE A 54 -0.70 -13.02 -1.53
CA PHE A 54 -0.61 -13.94 -0.39
C PHE A 54 -1.91 -14.69 -0.10
N GLY A 55 -2.99 -14.43 -0.84
CA GLY A 55 -4.29 -15.08 -0.68
C GLY A 55 -4.28 -16.58 -0.97
N ALA A 56 -3.31 -17.05 -1.76
CA ALA A 56 -3.11 -18.49 -2.00
C ALA A 56 -2.42 -19.23 -0.84
N ASP A 57 -1.78 -18.50 0.09
CA ASP A 57 -0.95 -19.06 1.17
C ASP A 57 -1.38 -18.62 2.58
N LYS A 58 -2.41 -17.75 2.66
CA LYS A 58 -3.05 -17.33 3.92
C LYS A 58 -3.83 -18.50 4.53
N GLY A 59 -3.10 -19.38 5.22
CA GLY A 59 -3.62 -20.55 5.93
C GLY A 59 -2.79 -21.83 5.76
N ARG A 60 -1.81 -21.84 4.84
CA ARG A 60 -0.91 -22.99 4.61
C ARG A 60 0.44 -22.88 5.30
N VAL A 61 0.82 -21.68 5.73
CA VAL A 61 2.03 -21.48 6.53
C VAL A 61 1.77 -21.98 7.96
N ARG A 62 1.97 -23.28 8.16
CA ARG A 62 2.18 -23.87 9.49
C ARG A 62 3.53 -23.42 10.05
N SER A 63 3.67 -23.39 11.36
CA SER A 63 4.98 -23.20 12.02
C SER A 63 5.98 -24.20 11.45
N PHE A 64 7.20 -23.74 11.14
CA PHE A 64 8.29 -24.59 10.68
C PHE A 64 8.64 -25.59 11.80
N ASP A 65 8.44 -26.89 11.56
CA ASP A 65 8.72 -27.94 12.56
C ASP A 65 10.13 -28.55 12.35
N GLU A 66 10.63 -29.32 13.32
CA GLU A 66 11.95 -29.96 13.22
C GLU A 66 12.02 -30.94 12.04
N ASP A 67 10.89 -31.54 11.65
CA ASP A 67 10.77 -32.46 10.51
C ASP A 67 10.95 -31.76 9.14
N ASP A 68 10.71 -30.45 9.05
CA ASP A 68 10.90 -29.67 7.81
C ASP A 68 12.38 -29.32 7.55
N ARG A 69 13.32 -29.74 8.42
CA ARG A 69 14.75 -29.37 8.34
C ARG A 69 15.62 -30.25 7.45
N GLY A 70 15.10 -31.31 6.84
CA GLY A 70 15.82 -32.07 5.81
C GLY A 70 17.21 -32.57 6.23
N GLU A 71 17.46 -32.78 7.52
CA GLU A 71 18.67 -33.45 8.00
C GLU A 71 18.43 -34.96 7.93
N ASP A 72 18.52 -35.51 6.72
CA ASP A 72 18.86 -36.91 6.53
C ASP A 72 20.32 -37.06 6.99
N ARG A 73 20.53 -37.74 8.11
CA ARG A 73 21.85 -38.02 8.69
C ARG A 73 22.66 -38.98 7.82
#